data_AF-D0UTE3-F1
#
_entry.id   AF-D0UTE3-F1
#
_cell.length_a   1.000
_cell.length_b   1.000
_cell.length_c   1.000
_cell.angle_alpha   90.00
_cell.angle_beta   90.00
_cell.angle_gamma   90.00
#
_symmetry.space_group_name_H-M   'P 1'
#
loop_
_entity.id
_entity.type
_entity.pdbx_description
1 polymer ?
#
loop_
_entity_poly.entity_id
_entity_poly.type
_entity_poly.pdbx_seq_one_letter_code
_entity_poly.pdbx_strand_id
1 'polypeptide(L)' 'AIVKKQIAGLKEPSLKLVDLVVIELCNVVRFCTDKMSRYPRLREETERVITTHIREREQLCKEQILLLNDCELA' A
#
# COMPACT_ATOMS: atom_id res chain seq x y z
N ALA A 1 -8.32 -6.68 30.42
CA ALA A 1 -9.42 -6.25 29.51
C ALA A 1 -9.21 -4.87 28.84
N ILE A 2 -8.25 -4.03 29.26
CA ILE A 2 -7.97 -2.73 28.61
C ILE A 2 -6.94 -2.86 27.48
N VAL A 3 -5.86 -3.60 27.72
CA VAL A 3 -4.75 -3.77 26.77
C VAL A 3 -5.21 -4.40 25.45
N LYS A 4 -5.96 -5.52 25.50
CA LYS A 4 -6.52 -6.16 24.29
C LYS A 4 -7.43 -5.20 23.49
N LYS A 5 -8.18 -4.33 24.15
CA LYS A 5 -9.03 -3.32 23.47
C LYS A 5 -8.18 -2.23 22.78
N GLN A 6 -7.08 -1.81 23.40
CA GLN A 6 -6.13 -0.86 22.81
C GLN A 6 -5.42 -1.46 21.59
N ILE A 7 -4.99 -2.73 21.66
CA ILE A 7 -4.34 -3.44 20.55
C ILE A 7 -5.28 -3.58 19.35
N ALA A 8 -6.53 -3.99 19.57
CA ALA A 8 -7.54 -4.11 18.52
C ALA A 8 -7.78 -2.76 17.79
N GLY A 9 -7.69 -1.64 18.52
CA GLY A 9 -7.81 -0.30 17.96
C GLY A 9 -6.68 0.12 17.01
N LEU A 10 -5.56 -0.62 16.96
CA LEU A 10 -4.44 -0.31 16.05
C LEU A 10 -4.70 -0.78 14.62
N LYS A 11 -5.66 -1.69 14.39
CA LYS A 11 -5.96 -2.25 13.07
C LYS A 11 -6.30 -1.17 12.04
N GLU A 12 -7.25 -0.31 12.36
CA GLU A 12 -7.72 0.75 11.46
C GLU A 12 -6.64 1.79 11.09
N PRO A 13 -5.91 2.40 12.06
CA PRO A 13 -4.85 3.35 11.72
C PRO A 13 -3.69 2.70 10.95
N SER A 14 -3.35 1.43 11.22
CA SER A 14 -2.33 0.71 10.45
C SER A 14 -2.75 0.48 8.99
N LEU A 15 -4.00 0.10 8.73
CA LEU A 15 -4.50 -0.06 7.35
C LEU A 15 -4.54 1.27 6.60
N LYS A 16 -4.99 2.34 7.27
CA LYS A 16 -5.00 3.70 6.70
C LYS A 16 -3.60 4.19 6.34
N LEU A 17 -2.60 3.86 7.14
CA LEU A 17 -1.21 4.21 6.83
C LEU A 17 -0.74 3.53 5.54
N VAL A 18 -1.10 2.26 5.33
CA VAL A 18 -0.80 1.57 4.06
C VAL A 18 -1.46 2.27 2.87
N ASP A 19 -2.72 2.68 2.99
CA ASP A 19 -3.43 3.41 1.93
C ASP A 19 -2.71 4.72 1.56
N LEU A 20 -2.27 5.49 2.57
CA LEU A 20 -1.54 6.73 2.37
C LEU A 20 -0.19 6.50 1.67
N VAL A 21 0.53 5.44 2.06
CA VAL A 21 1.78 5.07 1.40
C VAL A 21 1.55 4.66 -0.06
N VAL A 22 0.49 3.90 -0.35
CA VAL A 22 0.14 3.50 -1.73
C VAL A 22 -0.17 4.72 -2.60
N ILE A 23 -0.89 5.71 -2.06
CA ILE A 23 -1.17 6.96 -2.77
C ILE A 23 0.14 7.67 -3.11
N GLU A 24 1.07 7.77 -2.15
CA GLU A 24 2.34 8.44 -2.39
C GLU A 24 3.24 7.67 -3.37
N LEU A 25 3.25 6.33 -3.30
CA LEU A 25 3.94 5.52 -4.31
C LEU A 25 3.37 5.75 -5.71
N CYS A 26 2.04 5.85 -5.86
CA CYS A 26 1.43 6.20 -7.15
C CYS A 26 1.84 7.61 -7.63
N ASN A 27 2.02 8.57 -6.72
CA ASN A 27 2.53 9.91 -7.05
C ASN A 27 3.96 9.83 -7.58
N VAL A 28 4.83 9.09 -6.88
CA VAL A 28 6.23 8.90 -7.27
C VAL A 28 6.33 8.22 -8.64
N VAL A 29 5.52 7.19 -8.90
CA VAL A 29 5.48 6.51 -10.21
C VAL A 29 5.18 7.50 -11.32
N ARG A 30 4.13 8.32 -11.17
CA ARG A 30 3.75 9.34 -12.15
C ARG A 30 4.87 10.36 -12.39
N PHE A 31 5.53 10.81 -11.33
CA PHE A 31 6.67 11.73 -11.44
C PHE A 31 7.85 11.09 -12.19
N CYS A 32 8.15 9.82 -11.91
CA CYS A 32 9.22 9.11 -12.60
C CYS A 32 8.92 8.87 -14.08
N THR A 33 7.68 8.53 -14.42
CA THR A 33 7.24 8.21 -15.78
C THR A 33 7.08 9.44 -16.67
N ASP A 34 7.00 10.65 -16.11
CA ASP A 34 7.03 11.90 -16.90
C ASP A 34 8.32 12.04 -17.75
N LYS A 35 9.44 11.46 -17.30
CA LYS A 35 10.69 11.39 -18.08
C LYS A 35 10.57 10.52 -19.33
N MET A 36 9.52 9.69 -19.43
CA MET A 36 9.22 8.83 -20.58
C MET A 36 8.22 9.46 -21.55
N SER A 37 7.92 10.76 -21.43
CA SER A 37 6.98 11.51 -22.27
C SER A 37 7.19 11.36 -23.79
N ARG A 38 8.43 11.10 -24.23
CA ARG A 38 8.78 10.83 -25.64
C ARG A 38 8.19 9.52 -26.19
N TYR A 39 7.85 8.57 -25.32
CA TYR A 39 7.34 7.24 -25.68
C TYR A 39 6.04 6.96 -24.92
N PRO A 40 4.90 7.53 -25.34
CA PRO A 40 3.65 7.48 -24.56
C PRO A 40 3.15 6.06 -24.29
N ARG A 41 3.29 5.13 -25.24
CA ARG A 41 2.91 3.73 -25.05
C ARG A 41 3.81 3.01 -24.03
N LEU A 42 5.11 3.30 -24.03
CA LEU A 42 6.03 2.74 -23.04
C LEU A 42 5.72 3.28 -21.64
N ARG A 43 5.43 4.58 -21.56
CA ARG A 43 5.02 5.25 -20.32
C ARG A 43 3.79 4.58 -19.72
N GLU A 44 2.72 4.44 -20.52
CA GLU A 44 1.45 3.84 -20.09
C GLU A 44 1.64 2.39 -19.61
N GLU A 45 2.35 1.56 -20.37
CA GLU A 45 2.63 0.18 -19.97
C GLU A 45 3.49 0.11 -18.71
N THR A 46 4.46 1.01 -18.55
CA THR A 46 5.30 1.08 -17.34
C THR A 46 4.47 1.50 -16.12
N GLU A 47 3.63 2.53 -16.23
CA GLU A 47 2.73 2.95 -15.15
C GLU A 47 1.77 1.82 -14.78
N ARG A 48 1.21 1.11 -15.77
CA ARG A 48 0.29 -0.01 -15.56
C ARG A 48 0.97 -1.14 -14.78
N VAL A 49 2.12 -1.64 -15.26
CA VAL A 49 2.85 -2.75 -14.61
C VAL A 49 3.23 -2.40 -13.18
N ILE A 50 3.77 -1.20 -12.94
CA ILE A 50 4.19 -0.80 -11.59
C ILE A 50 2.98 -0.60 -10.68
N THR A 51 1.89 0.02 -11.17
CA THR A 51 0.67 0.23 -10.37
C THR A 51 0.02 -1.10 -9.99
N THR A 52 -0.06 -2.05 -10.92
CA THR A 52 -0.55 -3.41 -10.64
C THR A 52 0.27 -4.05 -9.54
N HIS A 53 1.60 -4.00 -9.63
CA HIS A 53 2.47 -4.55 -8.60
C HIS A 53 2.24 -3.88 -7.24
N ILE A 54 2.15 -2.54 -7.18
CA ILE A 54 1.87 -1.82 -5.93
C ILE A 54 0.57 -2.30 -5.28
N ARG A 55 -0.50 -2.50 -6.05
CA ARG A 55 -1.79 -3.00 -5.54
C ARG A 55 -1.72 -4.43 -5.00
N GLU A 56 -0.98 -5.31 -5.67
CA GLU A 56 -0.74 -6.66 -5.17
C GLU A 56 0.03 -6.64 -3.85
N ARG A 57 1.06 -5.79 -3.75
CA ARG A 57 1.86 -5.63 -2.51
C ARG A 57 1.06 -4.99 -1.38
N GLU A 58 0.18 -4.04 -1.69
CA GLU A 58 -0.76 -3.43 -0.74
C GLU A 58 -1.63 -4.50 -0.06
N GLN A 59 -2.24 -5.39 -0.86
CA GLN A 59 -3.12 -6.44 -0.35
C GLN A 59 -2.37 -7.38 0.61
N LEU A 60 -1.20 -7.88 0.19
CA LEU A 60 -0.35 -8.75 1.02
C LEU A 60 0.09 -8.06 2.32
N CYS A 61 0.43 -6.77 2.25
CA CYS A 61 0.84 -6.01 3.43
C CYS A 61 -0.32 -5.84 4.42
N LYS A 62 -1.52 -5.52 3.92
CA LYS A 62 -2.72 -5.42 4.76
C LYS A 62 -3.03 -6.75 5.45
N GLU A 63 -2.98 -7.87 4.73
CA GLU A 63 -3.18 -9.21 5.31
C GLU A 63 -2.15 -9.53 6.40
N GLN A 64 -0.88 -9.20 6.17
CA GLN A 64 0.16 -9.39 7.17
C GLN A 64 -0.07 -8.54 8.43
N ILE A 65 -0.51 -7.29 8.28
CA ILE A 65 -0.87 -6.42 9.41
C ILE A 65 -2.03 -7.02 10.23
N LEU A 66 -3.05 -7.56 9.56
CA LEU A 66 -4.16 -8.21 10.24
C LEU A 66 -3.70 -9.42 11.04
N LEU A 67 -2.88 -10.29 10.42
CA LEU A 67 -2.33 -11.45 11.10
C LEU A 67 -1.51 -11.07 12.33
N LEU A 68 -0.64 -10.06 12.22
CA LEU A 68 0.16 -9.58 13.35
C LEU A 68 -0.71 -9.05 14.48
N ASN A 69 -1.79 -8.32 14.18
CA ASN A 69 -2.72 -7.85 15.20
C ASN A 69 -3.43 -9.03 15.89
N ASP A 70 -3.91 -10.00 15.12
CA ASP A 70 -4.58 -11.19 15.65
C ASP A 70 -3.65 -12.02 16.55
N CYS A 71 -2.35 -12.13 16.21
CA CYS A 71 -1.35 -12.77 17.05
C CYS A 71 -1.15 -12.06 18.41
N GLU A 72 -1.14 -10.73 18.44
CA GLU A 72 -1.01 -9.95 19.68
C GLU A 72 -2.29 -9.98 20.55
N LEU A 73 -3.42 -10.34 19.96
CA LEU A 73 -4.72 -10.44 20.65
C LEU A 73 -5.03 -11.82 21.22
N ALA A 74 -4.37 -12.88 20.72
CA ALA A 74 -4.45 -14.24 21.25
C ALA A 74 -4.01 -14.28 22.73
#